data_AF-A0A953NV23-F1
#
_entry.id   AF-A0A953NV23-F1
#
_cell.length_a   1.000
_cell.length_b   1.000
_cell.length_c   1.000
_cell.angle_alpha   90.00
_cell.angle_beta   90.00
_cell.angle_gamma   90.00
#
_symmetry.space_group_name_H-M   'P 1'
#
loop_
_entity.id
_entity.type
_entity.pdbx_description
1 polymer ?
#
loop_
_entity_poly.entity_id
_entity_poly.type
_entity_poly.pdbx_seq_one_letter_code
_entity_poly.pdbx_strand_id
1 'polypeptide(L)'
;MKSIQRAGTLPIVFLLLALSFAITAEAWQLGGGARKQGNPPDGSDVSGALYSGTLGSQRIVLEITQGNATFKGRYFYMRYGKAIPLKGTRLPDGEFRVQEYPGGKPNGAEWLLSASQGEASGFFCKCDVRVPAAPGAKPPLSITLQRAPAGMTYDDLLQETHRKKF
;
A
#
# COMPACT_ATOMS: atom_id res chain seq x y z
N MET A 1 -5.11 72.43 38.55
CA MET A 1 -6.23 71.46 38.66
C MET A 1 -5.64 70.05 38.73
N LYS A 2 -6.06 69.26 39.74
CA LYS A 2 -5.94 67.78 39.98
C LYS A 2 -4.56 67.13 39.69
N SER A 3 -3.74 66.69 40.66
CA SER A 3 -3.92 65.85 41.87
C SER A 3 -4.13 64.35 41.58
N ILE A 4 -3.34 63.51 42.29
CA ILE A 4 -3.63 62.13 42.77
C ILE A 4 -3.43 60.99 41.73
N GLN A 5 -2.84 59.82 42.01
CA GLN A 5 -2.32 59.16 43.22
C GLN A 5 -1.38 57.99 42.85
N ARG A 6 -0.55 57.59 43.82
CA ARG A 6 0.31 56.39 43.81
C ARG A 6 -0.47 55.09 44.08
N ALA A 7 0.24 54.00 43.79
CA ALA A 7 0.31 52.73 44.55
C ALA A 7 -0.77 51.68 44.34
N GLY A 8 -0.32 50.43 44.26
CA GLY A 8 -1.19 49.26 44.33
C GLY A 8 -0.57 47.97 43.77
N THR A 9 0.56 47.53 44.30
CA THR A 9 0.99 46.12 44.22
C THR A 9 0.04 45.28 45.06
N LEU A 10 -0.46 44.13 44.57
CA LEU A 10 -0.82 42.88 45.31
C LEU A 10 -1.52 41.87 44.36
N PRO A 11 -1.66 40.57 44.73
CA PRO A 11 -1.06 39.47 43.97
C PRO A 11 -2.08 38.47 43.40
N ILE A 12 -1.56 37.58 42.55
CA ILE A 12 -1.87 36.13 42.42
C ILE A 12 -3.25 35.70 42.97
N VAL A 13 -4.17 35.36 42.08
CA VAL A 13 -5.13 34.27 42.30
C VAL A 13 -5.16 33.39 41.06
N PHE A 14 -4.68 32.17 41.26
CA PHE A 14 -4.89 30.98 40.44
C PHE A 14 -6.37 30.84 40.05
N LEU A 15 -6.67 30.78 38.76
CA LEU A 15 -7.74 29.92 38.28
C LEU A 15 -7.17 29.01 37.20
N LEU A 16 -6.74 27.84 37.65
CA LEU A 16 -6.57 26.64 36.84
C LEU A 16 -7.89 26.37 36.11
N LEU A 17 -8.05 26.91 34.90
CA LEU A 17 -8.99 26.34 33.95
C LEU A 17 -8.29 25.12 33.35
N ALA A 18 -8.32 24.02 34.10
CA ALA A 18 -8.17 22.68 33.56
C ALA A 18 -9.39 22.43 32.68
N LEU A 19 -9.37 23.00 31.47
CA LEU A 19 -10.24 22.49 30.42
C LEU A 19 -9.63 21.14 30.01
N SER A 20 -10.10 20.12 30.71
CA SER A 20 -10.11 18.73 30.27
C SER A 20 -10.87 18.67 28.95
N PHE A 21 -10.25 19.14 27.86
CA PHE A 21 -10.51 18.53 26.58
C PHE A 21 -10.09 17.10 26.77
N ALA A 22 -11.09 16.24 26.96
CA ALA A 22 -10.99 14.84 26.69
C ALA A 22 -10.38 14.75 25.29
N ILE A 23 -9.06 14.57 25.27
CA ILE A 23 -8.37 13.90 24.21
C ILE A 23 -9.07 12.55 24.21
N THR A 24 -10.16 12.43 23.45
CA THR A 24 -10.50 11.16 22.85
C THR A 24 -9.29 10.86 21.98
N ALA A 25 -8.27 10.30 22.63
CA ALA A 25 -7.48 9.29 22.02
C ALA A 25 -8.53 8.26 21.61
N GLU A 26 -9.06 8.44 20.41
CA GLU A 26 -9.11 7.33 19.49
C GLU A 26 -7.67 6.81 19.48
N ALA A 27 -7.39 5.98 20.50
CA ALA A 27 -6.47 4.90 20.40
C ALA A 27 -6.93 4.21 19.13
N TRP A 28 -6.29 4.58 18.03
CA TRP A 28 -6.13 3.71 16.89
C TRP A 28 -5.76 2.38 17.52
N GLN A 29 -6.76 1.51 17.62
CA GLN A 29 -6.61 0.13 18.00
C GLN A 29 -5.73 -0.48 16.91
N LEU A 30 -4.42 -0.29 17.05
CA LEU A 30 -3.36 -1.09 16.47
C LEU A 30 -3.31 -2.45 17.18
N GLY A 31 -4.49 -3.00 17.47
CA GLY A 31 -4.70 -4.24 18.20
C GLY A 31 -5.35 -5.26 17.29
N GLY A 32 -4.53 -6.16 16.74
CA GLY A 32 -4.92 -7.56 16.63
C GLY A 32 -6.02 -7.92 15.63
N GLY A 33 -6.14 -7.18 14.53
CA GLY A 33 -7.11 -7.45 13.47
C GLY A 33 -6.50 -7.65 12.10
N ALA A 34 -5.24 -8.11 11.99
CA ALA A 34 -4.77 -8.77 10.77
C ALA A 34 -5.57 -10.08 10.64
N ARG A 35 -6.85 -9.95 10.25
CA ARG A 35 -7.64 -11.07 9.76
C ARG A 35 -6.74 -11.70 8.72
N LYS A 36 -6.47 -13.00 8.87
CA LYS A 36 -5.96 -13.86 7.80
C LYS A 36 -6.97 -13.76 6.67
N GLN A 37 -6.89 -12.68 5.90
CA GLN A 37 -7.85 -12.36 4.87
C GLN A 37 -7.44 -13.22 3.69
N GLY A 38 -7.92 -14.48 3.75
CA GLY A 38 -7.84 -15.38 2.62
C GLY A 38 -8.55 -14.75 1.42
N ASN A 39 -8.10 -15.16 0.25
CA ASN A 39 -8.65 -14.78 -1.05
C ASN A 39 -10.21 -14.82 -1.07
N PRO A 40 -10.92 -13.70 -1.28
CA PRO A 40 -12.39 -13.70 -1.38
C PRO A 40 -12.90 -14.53 -2.57
N PRO A 41 -14.09 -15.17 -2.45
CA PRO A 41 -14.61 -16.10 -3.45
C PRO A 41 -15.21 -15.45 -4.72
N ASP A 42 -15.55 -14.15 -4.74
CA ASP A 42 -16.47 -13.58 -5.74
C ASP A 42 -15.84 -12.46 -6.61
N GLY A 43 -16.26 -12.34 -7.88
CA GLY A 43 -15.40 -12.01 -9.03
C GLY A 43 -15.50 -10.65 -9.72
N SER A 44 -15.71 -9.56 -8.99
CA SER A 44 -15.46 -8.21 -9.55
C SER A 44 -14.41 -7.42 -8.78
N ASP A 45 -14.07 -7.87 -7.57
CA ASP A 45 -13.18 -7.19 -6.66
C ASP A 45 -11.98 -8.06 -6.32
N VAL A 46 -10.80 -7.59 -6.67
CA VAL A 46 -9.52 -8.23 -6.33
C VAL A 46 -8.99 -7.76 -4.97
N SER A 47 -9.78 -7.01 -4.19
CA SER A 47 -9.44 -6.60 -2.83
C SER A 47 -9.22 -7.80 -1.91
N GLY A 48 -8.19 -7.72 -1.06
CA GLY A 48 -7.77 -8.82 -0.19
C GLY A 48 -7.13 -9.98 -0.93
N ALA A 49 -6.87 -9.87 -2.23
CA ALA A 49 -6.27 -10.95 -2.99
C ALA A 49 -4.75 -11.01 -2.83
N LEU A 50 -4.23 -12.23 -2.70
CA LEU A 50 -2.81 -12.55 -2.68
C LEU A 50 -2.46 -13.31 -3.95
N TYR A 51 -1.48 -12.81 -4.70
CA TYR A 51 -0.96 -13.42 -5.91
C TYR A 51 0.53 -13.71 -5.78
N SER A 52 1.01 -14.71 -6.50
CA SER A 52 2.43 -15.05 -6.61
C SER A 52 2.80 -15.37 -8.04
N GLY A 53 4.03 -15.07 -8.44
CA GLY A 53 4.50 -15.32 -9.79
C GLY A 53 5.78 -14.56 -10.07
N THR A 54 5.87 -13.90 -11.22
CA THR A 54 7.10 -13.24 -11.70
C THR A 54 6.90 -11.80 -12.16
N LEU A 55 7.91 -10.98 -11.92
CA LEU A 55 8.18 -9.71 -12.57
C LEU A 55 9.52 -9.83 -13.29
N GLY A 56 9.50 -9.87 -14.63
CA GLY A 56 10.62 -10.34 -15.43
C GLY A 56 11.06 -11.74 -14.99
N SER A 57 12.34 -11.90 -14.63
CA SER A 57 12.87 -13.16 -14.10
C SER A 57 12.75 -13.32 -12.58
N GLN A 58 12.25 -12.29 -11.88
CA GLN A 58 12.24 -12.28 -10.42
C GLN A 58 10.91 -12.79 -9.89
N ARG A 59 10.95 -13.74 -8.95
CA ARG A 59 9.75 -14.17 -8.25
C ARG A 59 9.25 -13.11 -7.29
N ILE A 60 7.96 -12.82 -7.35
CA ILE A 60 7.29 -11.83 -6.50
C ILE A 60 6.00 -12.37 -5.88
N VAL A 61 5.59 -11.71 -4.81
CA VAL A 61 4.25 -11.84 -4.21
C VAL A 61 3.59 -10.45 -4.28
N LEU A 62 2.33 -10.40 -4.72
CA LEU A 62 1.52 -9.19 -4.78
C LEU A 62 0.32 -9.36 -3.85
N GLU A 63 0.16 -8.42 -2.93
CA GLU A 63 -1.00 -8.30 -2.06
C GLU A 63 -1.79 -7.07 -2.46
N ILE A 64 -3.07 -7.26 -2.79
CA ILE A 64 -3.99 -6.17 -3.11
C ILE A 64 -4.89 -5.95 -1.90
N THR A 65 -4.82 -4.78 -1.29
CA THR A 65 -5.69 -4.41 -0.15
C THR A 65 -6.97 -3.71 -0.61
N GLN A 66 -6.92 -3.03 -1.75
CA GLN A 66 -8.06 -2.38 -2.39
C GLN A 66 -7.91 -2.49 -3.91
N GLY A 67 -8.92 -3.03 -4.60
CA GLY A 67 -8.88 -3.42 -6.01
C GLY A 67 -10.12 -3.04 -6.83
N ASN A 68 -10.82 -1.96 -6.43
CA ASN A 68 -12.04 -1.50 -7.11
C ASN A 68 -11.76 -0.33 -8.07
N ALA A 69 -12.19 0.90 -7.76
CA ALA A 69 -11.85 2.11 -8.52
C ALA A 69 -10.42 2.58 -8.24
N THR A 70 -9.92 2.34 -7.03
CA THR A 70 -8.54 2.63 -6.65
C THR A 70 -7.80 1.34 -6.36
N PHE A 71 -6.51 1.33 -6.69
CA PHE A 71 -5.61 0.24 -6.38
C PHE A 71 -4.77 0.62 -5.17
N LYS A 72 -4.78 -0.21 -4.13
CA LYS A 72 -3.80 -0.17 -3.05
C LYS A 72 -3.30 -1.57 -2.80
N GLY A 73 -2.01 -1.67 -2.56
CA GLY A 73 -1.40 -2.95 -2.28
C GLY A 73 0.07 -2.80 -1.96
N ARG A 74 0.76 -3.91 -2.03
CA ARG A 74 2.22 -3.97 -1.93
C ARG A 74 2.69 -5.22 -2.64
N TYR A 75 3.90 -5.17 -3.17
CA TYR A 75 4.56 -6.36 -3.68
C TYR A 75 5.92 -6.55 -3.02
N PHE A 76 6.43 -7.77 -3.14
CA PHE A 76 7.68 -8.18 -2.53
C PHE A 76 8.47 -9.04 -3.50
N TYR A 77 9.76 -8.79 -3.60
CA TYR A 77 10.67 -9.77 -4.17
C TYR A 77 10.90 -10.89 -3.14
N MET A 78 10.60 -12.13 -3.51
CA MET A 78 10.74 -13.27 -2.59
C MET A 78 12.18 -13.43 -2.07
N ARG A 79 13.18 -12.99 -2.86
CA ARG A 79 14.59 -12.99 -2.46
C ARG A 79 14.91 -12.02 -1.31
N TYR A 80 14.22 -10.89 -1.24
CA TYR A 80 14.57 -9.79 -0.34
C TYR A 80 13.58 -9.60 0.81
N GLY A 81 12.33 -10.08 0.67
CA GLY A 81 11.29 -10.00 1.69
C GLY A 81 10.85 -8.57 2.06
N LYS A 82 11.27 -7.55 1.30
CA LYS A 82 10.93 -6.15 1.56
C LYS A 82 9.68 -5.73 0.79
N ALA A 83 8.70 -5.19 1.51
CA ALA A 83 7.48 -4.63 0.94
C ALA A 83 7.77 -3.35 0.15
N ILE A 84 7.24 -3.25 -1.06
CA ILE A 84 7.17 -2.01 -1.82
C ILE A 84 5.69 -1.62 -1.93
N PRO A 85 5.26 -0.53 -1.28
CA PRO A 85 3.88 -0.07 -1.37
C PRO A 85 3.50 0.32 -2.80
N LEU A 86 2.27 0.02 -3.16
CA LEU A 86 1.69 0.29 -4.47
C LEU A 86 0.42 1.13 -4.30
N LYS A 87 0.24 2.13 -5.17
CA LYS A 87 -1.01 2.89 -5.30
C LYS A 87 -1.32 3.14 -6.77
N GLY A 88 -2.59 3.12 -7.11
CA GLY A 88 -3.01 3.29 -8.50
C GLY A 88 -4.49 3.54 -8.63
N THR A 89 -4.92 3.55 -9.89
CA THR A 89 -6.31 3.77 -10.27
C THR A 89 -6.68 2.80 -11.37
N ARG A 90 -7.94 2.39 -11.39
CA ARG A 90 -8.50 1.62 -12.50
C ARG A 90 -8.73 2.54 -13.70
N LEU A 91 -8.34 2.09 -14.87
CA LEU A 91 -8.51 2.75 -16.16
C LEU A 91 -9.88 2.37 -16.78
N PRO A 92 -10.37 3.11 -17.79
CA PRO A 92 -11.67 2.83 -18.42
C PRO A 92 -11.78 1.45 -19.10
N ASP A 93 -10.65 0.90 -19.54
CA ASP A 93 -10.54 -0.45 -20.11
C ASP A 93 -10.53 -1.57 -19.05
N GLY A 94 -10.54 -1.19 -17.76
CA GLY A 94 -10.57 -2.10 -16.63
C GLY A 94 -9.20 -2.46 -16.06
N GLU A 95 -8.10 -2.05 -16.69
CA GLU A 95 -6.74 -2.26 -16.18
C GLU A 95 -6.41 -1.34 -15.01
N PHE A 96 -5.36 -1.66 -14.26
CA PHE A 96 -4.84 -0.81 -13.19
C PHE A 96 -3.53 -0.18 -13.63
N ARG A 97 -3.47 1.16 -13.57
CA ARG A 97 -2.21 1.89 -13.60
C ARG A 97 -1.73 2.08 -12.18
N VAL A 98 -0.59 1.48 -11.84
CA VAL A 98 -0.08 1.43 -10.47
C VAL A 98 1.32 2.01 -10.40
N GLN A 99 1.61 2.77 -9.36
CA GLN A 99 2.91 3.37 -9.08
C GLN A 99 3.51 2.79 -7.80
N GLU A 100 4.83 2.68 -7.76
CA GLU A 100 5.55 2.30 -6.55
C GLU A 100 5.80 3.51 -5.65
N TYR A 101 5.62 3.32 -4.34
CA TYR A 101 5.84 4.34 -3.32
C TYR A 101 6.90 3.92 -2.28
N PRO A 102 8.16 3.62 -2.68
CA PRO A 102 9.21 3.34 -1.71
C PRO A 102 9.43 4.57 -0.81
N GLY A 103 9.38 4.37 0.51
CA GLY A 103 9.49 5.48 1.46
C GLY A 103 8.35 6.50 1.38
N GLY A 104 7.20 6.12 0.80
CA GLY A 104 6.00 6.96 0.75
C GLY A 104 5.94 7.97 -0.41
N LYS A 105 6.90 7.96 -1.35
CA LYS A 105 6.93 8.86 -2.52
C LYS A 105 6.99 8.06 -3.82
N PRO A 106 6.36 8.53 -4.91
CA PRO A 106 6.45 7.87 -6.21
C PRO A 106 7.89 7.90 -6.71
N ASN A 107 8.40 6.77 -7.23
CA ASN A 107 9.77 6.67 -7.75
C ASN A 107 9.86 6.69 -9.29
N GLY A 108 8.73 6.93 -9.97
CA GLY A 108 8.61 6.90 -11.43
C GLY A 108 8.54 5.50 -12.04
N ALA A 109 8.42 4.45 -11.21
CA ALA A 109 8.13 3.11 -11.68
C ALA A 109 6.62 2.90 -11.75
N GLU A 110 6.16 2.41 -12.90
CA GLU A 110 4.76 2.22 -13.21
C GLU A 110 4.49 0.78 -13.68
N TRP A 111 3.31 0.30 -13.30
CA TRP A 111 2.76 -0.98 -13.68
C TRP A 111 1.47 -0.71 -14.45
N LEU A 112 1.28 -1.45 -15.54
CA LEU A 112 -0.02 -1.64 -16.17
C LEU A 112 -0.43 -3.07 -15.90
N LEU A 113 -1.50 -3.27 -15.12
CA LEU A 113 -1.89 -4.57 -14.59
C LEU A 113 -3.35 -4.87 -14.93
N SER A 114 -3.59 -5.94 -15.66
CA SER A 114 -4.91 -6.55 -15.79
C SER A 114 -5.02 -7.66 -14.74
N ALA A 115 -6.04 -7.63 -13.89
CA ALA A 115 -6.24 -8.60 -12.83
C ALA A 115 -7.64 -9.22 -12.90
N SER A 116 -7.69 -10.54 -12.76
CA SER A 116 -8.91 -11.34 -12.70
C SER A 116 -8.89 -12.23 -11.45
N GLN A 117 -9.94 -13.04 -11.26
CA GLN A 117 -10.05 -13.92 -10.09
C GLN A 117 -8.95 -14.97 -9.97
N GLY A 118 -8.33 -15.40 -11.07
CA GLY A 118 -7.33 -16.47 -11.05
C GLY A 118 -5.90 -15.99 -11.27
N GLU A 119 -5.75 -14.87 -11.95
CA GLU A 119 -4.47 -14.41 -12.46
C GLU A 119 -4.37 -12.90 -12.50
N ALA A 120 -3.16 -12.40 -12.52
CA ALA A 120 -2.88 -11.01 -12.86
C ALA A 120 -1.67 -10.97 -13.78
N SER A 121 -1.76 -10.16 -14.83
CA SER A 121 -0.72 -10.03 -15.85
C SER A 121 -0.54 -8.58 -16.24
N GLY A 122 0.59 -8.27 -16.86
CA GLY A 122 0.83 -6.93 -17.37
C GLY A 122 2.29 -6.61 -17.54
N PHE A 123 2.63 -5.34 -17.38
CA PHE A 123 3.98 -4.82 -17.63
C PHE A 123 4.43 -3.84 -16.56
N PHE A 124 5.73 -3.84 -16.31
CA PHE A 124 6.43 -2.91 -15.44
C PHE A 124 7.46 -2.12 -16.24
N CYS A 125 7.54 -0.81 -16.02
CA CYS A 125 8.66 -0.01 -16.50
C CYS A 125 9.02 1.10 -15.50
N LYS A 126 10.20 1.69 -15.69
CA LYS A 126 10.57 2.96 -15.06
C LYS A 126 10.29 4.12 -16.03
N CYS A 127 9.02 4.27 -16.39
CA CYS A 127 8.52 5.17 -17.43
C CYS A 127 7.04 5.50 -17.17
N ASP A 128 6.44 6.42 -17.94
CA ASP A 128 4.97 6.53 -18.00
C ASP A 128 4.44 5.46 -18.95
N VAL A 129 3.72 4.46 -18.44
CA VAL A 129 3.24 3.32 -19.25
C VAL A 129 2.27 3.72 -20.36
N ARG A 130 1.74 4.95 -20.33
CA ARG A 130 0.83 5.49 -21.35
C ARG A 130 1.56 6.11 -22.54
N VAL A 131 2.85 6.41 -22.38
CA VAL A 131 3.63 7.05 -23.42
C VAL A 131 4.39 5.97 -24.19
N PRO A 132 4.29 5.94 -25.54
CA PRO A 132 5.09 5.03 -26.33
C PRO A 132 6.58 5.14 -25.97
N ALA A 133 7.21 3.99 -25.75
CA ALA A 133 8.62 3.97 -25.40
C ALA A 133 9.46 4.62 -26.51
N ALA A 134 10.41 5.48 -26.13
CA ALA A 134 11.33 6.08 -27.08
C ALA A 134 12.16 4.98 -27.79
N PRO A 135 12.58 5.20 -29.04
CA PRO A 135 13.47 4.27 -29.73
C PRO A 135 14.72 3.95 -28.88
N GLY A 136 15.03 2.67 -28.73
CA GLY A 136 16.17 2.19 -27.94
C GLY A 136 15.96 2.12 -26.42
N ALA A 137 14.77 2.47 -25.91
CA ALA A 137 14.44 2.24 -24.51
C ALA A 137 14.42 0.74 -24.19
N LYS A 138 14.75 0.39 -22.94
CA LYS A 138 14.64 -1.00 -22.46
C LYS A 138 13.18 -1.44 -22.51
N PRO A 139 12.89 -2.68 -22.97
CA PRO A 139 11.53 -3.18 -23.00
C PRO A 139 10.96 -3.26 -21.57
N PRO A 140 9.66 -3.02 -21.39
CA PRO A 140 8.98 -3.28 -20.13
C PRO A 140 9.17 -4.73 -19.68
N LEU A 141 9.23 -4.95 -18.36
CA LEU A 141 9.29 -6.28 -17.77
C LEU A 141 7.88 -6.86 -17.72
N SER A 142 7.69 -8.09 -18.17
CA SER A 142 6.41 -8.78 -18.05
C SER A 142 6.09 -9.12 -16.59
N ILE A 143 4.81 -9.08 -16.26
CA ILE A 143 4.26 -9.51 -14.98
C ILE A 143 3.33 -10.69 -15.28
N THR A 144 3.50 -11.78 -14.54
CA THR A 144 2.63 -12.95 -14.64
C THR A 144 2.46 -13.53 -13.25
N LEU A 145 1.23 -13.52 -12.76
CA LEU A 145 0.89 -13.86 -11.39
C LEU A 145 -0.32 -14.79 -11.37
N GLN A 146 -0.29 -15.76 -10.47
CA GLN A 146 -1.40 -16.63 -10.15
C GLN A 146 -1.89 -16.33 -8.74
N ARG A 147 -3.20 -16.38 -8.55
CA ARG A 147 -3.79 -16.19 -7.24
C ARG A 147 -3.38 -17.35 -6.33
N ALA A 148 -2.99 -17.01 -5.11
CA ALA A 148 -2.68 -18.02 -4.10
C ALA A 148 -3.95 -18.82 -3.73
N PRO A 149 -3.82 -20.06 -3.24
CA PRO A 149 -4.94 -20.79 -2.65
C PRO A 149 -5.62 -20.00 -1.52
N ALA A 150 -6.91 -20.24 -1.30
CA ALA A 150 -7.63 -19.66 -0.18
C ALA A 150 -6.98 -20.05 1.16
N GLY A 151 -6.94 -19.12 2.11
CA GLY A 151 -6.32 -19.31 3.42
C GLY A 151 -4.78 -19.26 3.42
N MET A 152 -4.14 -19.24 2.25
CA MET A 152 -2.70 -19.06 2.16
C MET A 152 -2.30 -17.66 2.61
N THR A 153 -1.30 -17.60 3.48
CA THR A 153 -0.74 -16.35 3.98
C THR A 153 0.57 -16.01 3.27
N TYR A 154 1.03 -14.79 3.50
CA TYR A 154 2.34 -14.35 3.04
C TYR A 154 3.49 -15.25 3.54
N ASP A 155 3.46 -15.62 4.82
CA ASP A 155 4.52 -16.45 5.42
C ASP A 155 4.56 -17.85 4.80
N ASP A 156 3.40 -18.39 4.43
CA ASP A 156 3.31 -19.69 3.75
C ASP A 156 4.02 -19.65 2.38
N LEU A 157 3.79 -18.59 1.60
CA LEU A 157 4.43 -18.39 0.29
C LEU A 157 5.95 -18.22 0.41
N LEU A 158 6.41 -17.53 1.46
CA LEU A 158 7.85 -17.40 1.72
C LEU A 158 8.47 -18.75 2.07
N GLN A 159 7.84 -19.53 2.97
CA GLN A 159 8.36 -20.83 3.41
C GLN A 159 8.46 -21.86 2.28
N GLU A 160 7.51 -21.88 1.33
CA GLU A 160 7.55 -22.81 0.20
C GLU A 160 8.82 -22.65 -0.64
N THR A 161 9.32 -21.41 -0.76
CA THR A 161 10.52 -21.10 -1.54
C THR A 161 11.79 -21.66 -0.91
N HIS A 162 11.81 -21.78 0.43
CA HIS A 162 12.94 -22.37 1.14
C HIS A 162 12.94 -23.90 1.09
N ARG A 163 11.77 -24.55 1.00
CA ARG A 163 11.67 -26.01 0.95
C ARG A 163 12.16 -26.62 -0.37
N LYS A 164 11.97 -25.95 -1.51
CA LYS A 164 12.37 -26.46 -2.84
C LYS A 164 13.88 -26.40 -3.13
N LYS A 165 14.73 -26.10 -2.13
CA LYS A 165 16.19 -26.01 -2.29
C LYS A 165 16.97 -27.22 -1.75
N PHE A 166 16.29 -28.27 -1.32
CA PHE A 166 16.86 -29.53 -0.87
C PHE A 166 16.33 -30.67 -1.73
#